data_AF-A0A6N7H8X7-F1
#
_entry.id   AF-A0A6N7H8X7-F1
#
_cell.length_a   1.000
_cell.length_b   1.000
_cell.length_c   1.000
_cell.angle_alpha   90.00
_cell.angle_beta   90.00
_cell.angle_gamma   90.00
#
_symmetry.space_group_name_H-M   'P 1'
#
loop_
_entity.id
_entity.type
_entity.pdbx_description
1 polymer ?
#
loop_
_entity_poly.entity_id
_entity_poly.type
_entity_poly.pdbx_seq_one_letter_code
_entity_poly.pdbx_strand_id
1 'polypeptide(L)'
;MALRKRAADVVPGDPRFTPKKAKNALAVAKIVGPAVIPVVAPFVLRAFGEARDQIDRMRARRMGVAVGDLAQFSGKGGALHARITGAAEAITELREKPDATAGDRTFADRSETTLRQLTAAVRAAERMPSARRRAAHKAAGTELDELEQRLLTRLGL
;
A
#
# COMPACT_ATOMS: atom_id res chain seq x y z
N MET A 1 -72.00 17.44 16.61
CA MET A 1 -70.82 16.61 16.31
C MET A 1 -69.71 17.53 15.80
N ALA A 2 -68.79 17.96 16.66
CA ALA A 2 -67.60 18.71 16.25
C ALA A 2 -66.51 18.52 17.32
N LEU A 3 -65.81 17.40 17.19
CA LEU A 3 -64.66 17.04 18.01
C LEU A 3 -63.40 17.20 17.15
N ARG A 4 -62.35 17.71 17.80
CA ARG A 4 -60.93 17.67 17.43
C ARG A 4 -60.38 18.90 16.70
N LYS A 5 -59.80 19.79 17.52
CA LYS A 5 -58.62 20.57 17.17
C LYS A 5 -57.48 20.12 18.07
N ARG A 6 -56.49 19.41 17.51
CA ARG A 6 -55.11 19.31 17.98
C ARG A 6 -54.33 18.47 16.96
N ALA A 7 -53.75 19.14 15.98
CA ALA A 7 -52.55 18.64 15.33
C ALA A 7 -51.38 19.19 16.15
N ALA A 8 -50.65 18.29 16.80
CA ALA A 8 -49.38 18.58 17.41
C ALA A 8 -48.36 18.65 16.28
N ASP A 9 -47.87 19.85 15.96
CA ASP A 9 -46.79 20.00 15.01
C ASP A 9 -45.48 19.54 15.65
N VAL A 10 -44.96 18.47 15.07
CA VAL A 10 -43.67 17.83 15.35
C VAL A 10 -42.56 18.86 15.16
N VAL A 11 -41.79 19.12 16.23
CA VAL A 11 -40.59 19.96 16.18
C VAL A 11 -39.55 19.28 15.25
N PRO A 12 -39.18 19.87 14.11
CA PRO A 12 -38.14 19.31 13.25
C PRO A 12 -36.78 19.59 13.88
N GLY A 13 -35.96 18.54 14.02
CA GLY A 13 -34.62 18.63 14.59
C GLY A 13 -33.70 19.55 13.78
N ASP A 14 -33.05 20.48 14.48
CA ASP A 14 -32.06 21.42 13.93
C ASP A 14 -30.94 20.68 13.16
N PRO A 15 -30.51 21.17 11.98
CA PRO A 15 -29.36 20.62 11.29
C PRO A 15 -28.11 20.73 12.18
N ARG A 16 -27.38 19.62 12.31
CA ARG A 16 -26.26 19.44 13.26
C ARG A 16 -25.11 20.44 13.09
N PHE A 17 -25.03 21.14 11.95
CA PHE A 17 -24.10 22.24 11.72
C PHE A 17 -24.81 23.41 11.07
N THR A 18 -24.98 24.50 11.82
CA THR A 18 -25.44 25.79 11.29
C THR A 18 -24.28 26.77 11.17
N PRO A 19 -24.30 27.71 10.21
CA PRO A 19 -23.24 28.70 10.04
C PRO A 19 -22.93 29.49 11.32
N LYS A 20 -23.97 29.76 12.14
CA LYS A 20 -23.85 30.44 13.42
C LYS A 20 -23.06 29.63 14.45
N LYS A 21 -23.31 28.31 14.55
CA LYS A 21 -22.56 27.41 15.45
C LYS A 21 -21.09 27.29 15.01
N ALA A 22 -20.82 27.27 13.70
CA ALA A 22 -19.45 27.26 13.17
C ALA A 22 -18.67 28.55 13.51
N LYS A 23 -19.29 29.73 13.36
CA LYS A 23 -18.67 31.02 13.74
C LYS A 23 -18.33 31.07 15.24
N ASN A 24 -19.23 30.59 16.09
CA ASN A 24 -18.99 30.55 17.54
C ASN A 24 -17.87 29.57 17.91
N ALA A 25 -17.81 28.40 17.27
CA ALA A 25 -16.73 27.43 17.49
C ALA A 25 -15.35 28.00 17.12
N LEU A 26 -15.27 28.74 16.00
CA LEU A 26 -14.04 29.44 15.58
C LEU A 26 -13.60 30.51 16.59
N ALA A 27 -14.55 31.30 17.13
CA ALA A 27 -14.25 32.30 18.15
C ALA A 27 -13.69 31.66 19.43
N VAL A 28 -14.28 30.55 19.88
CA VAL A 28 -13.80 29.79 21.05
C VAL A 28 -12.44 29.15 20.79
N ALA A 29 -12.25 28.54 19.62
CA ALA A 29 -10.99 27.91 19.25
C ALA A 29 -9.82 28.91 19.21
N LYS A 30 -10.04 30.17 18.82
CA LYS A 30 -8.99 31.21 18.80
C LYS A 30 -8.50 31.59 20.20
N ILE A 31 -9.37 31.51 21.21
CA ILE A 31 -9.06 31.88 22.60
C ILE A 31 -8.44 30.68 23.34
N VAL A 32 -9.06 29.51 23.22
CA VAL A 32 -8.68 28.32 23.97
C VAL A 32 -7.55 27.53 23.28
N GLY A 33 -7.44 27.65 21.96
CA GLY A 33 -6.47 26.94 21.14
C GLY A 33 -5.03 27.08 21.62
N PRO A 34 -4.47 28.28 21.80
CA PRO A 34 -3.07 28.46 22.21
C PRO A 34 -2.69 27.77 23.53
N ALA A 35 -3.63 27.66 24.47
CA ALA A 35 -3.41 26.99 25.76
C ALA A 35 -3.53 25.46 25.67
N VAL A 36 -4.42 24.95 24.81
CA VAL A 36 -4.70 23.51 24.69
C VAL A 36 -3.77 22.82 23.69
N ILE A 37 -3.33 23.54 22.65
CA ILE A 37 -2.46 23.01 21.58
C ILE A 37 -1.20 22.32 22.14
N PRO A 38 -0.41 22.91 23.07
CA PRO A 38 0.81 22.26 23.55
C PRO A 38 0.57 20.91 24.24
N VAL A 39 -0.58 20.76 24.89
CA VAL A 39 -0.95 19.53 25.61
C VAL A 39 -1.47 18.46 24.65
N VAL A 40 -2.29 18.86 23.68
CA VAL A 40 -2.97 17.92 22.77
C VAL A 40 -2.09 17.56 21.56
N ALA A 41 -1.26 18.48 21.09
CA ALA A 41 -0.37 18.30 19.95
C ALA A 41 0.47 17.01 20.02
N PRO A 42 1.19 16.67 21.11
CA PRO A 42 2.01 15.47 21.15
C PRO A 42 1.19 14.17 20.99
N PHE A 43 -0.02 14.11 21.55
CA PHE A 43 -0.89 12.93 21.41
C PHE A 43 -1.44 12.80 19.99
N VAL A 44 -1.84 13.93 19.40
CA VAL A 44 -2.30 13.97 18.01
C VAL A 44 -1.18 13.54 17.08
N LEU A 45 0.03 14.06 17.25
CA LEU A 45 1.21 13.67 16.46
C LEU A 45 1.56 12.19 16.63
N ARG A 46 1.52 11.65 17.85
CA ARG A 46 1.75 10.22 18.11
C ARG A 46 0.69 9.35 17.45
N ALA A 47 -0.59 9.70 17.61
CA ALA A 47 -1.70 8.98 16.98
C ALA A 47 -1.58 8.99 15.45
N PHE A 48 -1.18 10.13 14.86
CA PHE A 48 -0.90 10.20 13.42
C PHE A 48 0.28 9.34 13.00
N GLY A 49 1.36 9.31 13.79
CA GLY A 49 2.52 8.44 13.57
C GLY A 49 2.14 6.97 13.60
N GLU A 50 1.48 6.52 14.66
CA GLU A 50 1.04 5.13 14.82
C GLU A 50 0.07 4.70 13.71
N ALA A 51 -0.86 5.56 13.31
CA ALA A 51 -1.76 5.28 12.20
C ALA A 51 -0.99 5.09 10.88
N ARG A 52 0.00 5.94 10.61
CA ARG A 52 0.86 5.82 9.43
C ARG A 52 1.70 4.54 9.48
N ASP A 53 2.29 4.23 10.63
CA ASP A 53 3.09 3.04 10.83
C ASP A 53 2.26 1.76 10.62
N GLN A 54 0.98 1.79 10.99
CA GLN A 54 0.06 0.68 10.72
C GLN A 54 -0.22 0.51 9.23
N ILE A 55 -0.42 1.62 8.50
CA ILE A 55 -0.60 1.59 7.05
C ILE A 55 0.65 1.08 6.35
N ASP A 56 1.83 1.56 6.74
CA ASP A 56 3.09 1.16 6.14
C ASP A 56 3.41 -0.30 6.45
N ARG A 57 3.14 -0.78 7.67
CA ARG A 57 3.17 -2.22 8.01
C ARG A 57 2.22 -3.05 7.15
N MET A 58 0.99 -2.59 6.93
CA MET A 58 0.05 -3.29 6.06
C MET A 58 0.54 -3.37 4.61
N ARG A 59 1.14 -2.31 4.09
CA ARG A 59 1.70 -2.28 2.73
C ARG A 59 2.91 -3.18 2.60
N ALA A 60 3.83 -3.11 3.55
CA ALA A 60 5.02 -3.96 3.62
C ALA A 60 4.62 -5.45 3.65
N ARG A 61 3.67 -5.83 4.52
CA ARG A 61 3.13 -7.21 4.58
C ARG A 61 2.54 -7.69 3.25
N ARG A 62 1.81 -6.82 2.53
CA ARG A 62 1.25 -7.18 1.21
C ARG A 62 2.32 -7.43 0.15
N MET A 63 3.51 -6.84 0.31
CA MET A 63 4.61 -6.95 -0.64
C MET A 63 5.69 -7.94 -0.17
N GLY A 64 5.54 -8.54 1.01
CA GLY A 64 6.52 -9.48 1.57
C GLY A 64 7.86 -8.84 1.94
N VAL A 65 7.93 -7.52 2.09
CA VAL A 65 9.16 -6.77 2.36
C VAL A 65 9.18 -6.21 3.78
N ALA A 66 10.37 -5.92 4.31
CA ALA A 66 10.49 -5.19 5.56
C ALA A 66 9.96 -3.76 5.42
N VAL A 67 9.44 -3.19 6.51
CA VAL A 67 8.89 -1.82 6.50
C VAL A 67 9.95 -0.78 6.12
N GLY A 68 11.21 -1.00 6.52
CA GLY A 68 12.33 -0.15 6.12
C GLY A 68 12.60 -0.13 4.62
N ASP A 69 12.29 -1.22 3.92
CA ASP A 69 12.51 -1.36 2.47
C ASP A 69 11.32 -0.89 1.64
N LEU A 70 10.21 -0.51 2.29
CA LEU A 70 9.01 -0.03 1.63
C LEU A 70 9.27 1.17 0.72
N ALA A 71 10.20 2.05 1.10
CA ALA A 71 10.58 3.22 0.31
C ALA A 71 11.27 2.83 -1.01
N GLN A 72 11.97 1.70 -1.04
CA GLN A 72 12.64 1.17 -2.22
C GLN A 72 11.63 0.68 -3.27
N PHE A 73 10.48 0.21 -2.81
CA PHE A 73 9.40 -0.37 -3.61
C PHE A 73 8.18 0.54 -3.66
N SER A 74 8.40 1.79 -4.09
CA SER A 74 7.34 2.79 -4.25
C SER A 74 6.78 2.79 -5.69
N GLY A 75 5.66 3.50 -5.88
CA GLY A 75 5.05 3.66 -7.20
C GLY A 75 3.99 2.60 -7.54
N LYS A 76 3.60 2.57 -8.82
CA LYS A 76 2.47 1.74 -9.29
C LYS A 76 2.90 0.30 -9.52
N GLY A 77 4.19 0.08 -9.77
CA GLY A 77 4.83 -1.23 -9.88
C GLY A 77 5.56 -1.71 -8.63
N GLY A 78 5.50 -0.99 -7.52
CA GLY A 78 6.30 -1.28 -6.31
C GLY A 78 6.19 -2.74 -5.85
N ALA A 79 4.96 -3.28 -5.77
CA ALA A 79 4.74 -4.68 -5.38
C ALA A 79 5.39 -5.68 -6.34
N LEU A 80 5.42 -5.39 -7.65
CA LEU A 80 6.05 -6.26 -8.64
C LEU A 80 7.57 -6.15 -8.58
N HIS A 81 8.11 -4.94 -8.33
CA HIS A 81 9.54 -4.76 -8.07
C HIS A 81 10.01 -5.50 -6.81
N ALA A 82 9.22 -5.45 -5.72
CA ALA A 82 9.51 -6.20 -4.50
C ALA A 82 9.60 -7.71 -4.76
N ARG A 83 8.63 -8.26 -5.50
CA ARG A 83 8.63 -9.68 -5.88
C ARG A 83 9.81 -10.05 -6.77
N ILE A 84 10.14 -9.23 -7.78
CA ILE A 84 11.31 -9.45 -8.64
C ILE A 84 12.60 -9.47 -7.81
N THR A 85 12.75 -8.57 -6.84
CA THR A 85 13.91 -8.57 -5.94
C THR A 85 13.96 -9.84 -5.09
N GLY A 86 12.84 -10.25 -4.47
CA GLY A 86 12.79 -11.50 -3.71
C GLY A 86 13.08 -12.74 -4.57
N ALA A 87 12.60 -12.78 -5.81
CA ALA A 87 12.93 -13.85 -6.75
C ALA A 87 14.42 -13.84 -7.13
N ALA A 88 15.06 -12.68 -7.25
CA ALA A 88 16.49 -12.57 -7.53
C ALA A 88 17.34 -13.08 -6.36
N GLU A 89 16.91 -12.82 -5.12
CA GLU A 89 17.54 -13.38 -3.90
C GLU A 89 17.42 -14.91 -3.88
N ALA A 90 16.21 -15.44 -4.12
CA ALA A 90 15.98 -16.88 -4.16
C ALA A 90 16.74 -17.60 -5.32
N ILE A 91 16.92 -16.94 -6.46
CA ILE A 91 17.78 -17.44 -7.55
C ILE A 91 19.25 -17.51 -7.10
N THR A 92 19.71 -16.51 -6.35
CA THR A 92 21.07 -16.49 -5.80
C THR A 92 21.26 -17.63 -4.81
N GLU A 93 20.27 -17.85 -3.93
CA GLU A 93 20.24 -18.99 -3.01
C GLU A 93 20.27 -20.34 -3.74
N LEU A 94 19.45 -20.51 -4.79
CA LEU A 94 19.47 -21.72 -5.63
C LEU A 94 20.87 -21.97 -6.23
N ARG A 95 21.56 -20.91 -6.67
CA ARG A 95 22.90 -21.01 -7.26
C ARG A 95 23.98 -21.38 -6.24
N GLU A 96 23.85 -20.89 -5.01
CA GLU A 96 24.82 -21.06 -3.92
C GLU A 96 24.57 -22.33 -3.09
N LYS A 97 23.44 -23.00 -3.32
CA LYS A 97 23.07 -24.24 -2.64
C LYS A 97 24.19 -25.31 -2.75
N PRO A 98 24.57 -26.01 -1.66
CA PRO A 98 25.68 -26.97 -1.69
C PRO A 98 25.53 -28.10 -2.72
N ASP A 99 24.28 -28.52 -2.98
CA ASP A 99 23.89 -29.57 -3.92
C ASP A 99 23.39 -29.02 -5.27
N ALA A 100 23.62 -27.73 -5.57
CA ALA A 100 23.17 -27.09 -6.81
C ALA A 100 23.75 -27.79 -8.05
N THR A 101 22.86 -28.30 -8.92
CA THR A 101 23.26 -28.96 -10.16
C THR A 101 23.74 -27.96 -11.22
N ALA A 102 24.43 -28.43 -12.26
CA ALA A 102 24.76 -27.59 -13.42
C ALA A 102 23.50 -27.03 -14.11
N GLY A 103 22.40 -27.78 -14.07
CA GLY A 103 21.10 -27.34 -14.57
C GLY A 103 20.52 -26.18 -13.77
N ASP A 104 20.71 -26.18 -12.44
CA ASP A 104 20.22 -25.11 -11.56
C ASP A 104 21.00 -23.82 -11.76
N ARG A 105 22.32 -23.90 -11.92
CA ARG A 105 23.15 -22.73 -12.25
C ARG A 105 22.78 -22.12 -13.60
N THR A 106 22.58 -22.97 -14.61
CA THR A 106 22.14 -22.53 -15.93
C THR A 106 20.73 -21.89 -15.87
N PHE A 107 19.84 -22.46 -15.07
CA PHE A 107 18.52 -21.88 -14.82
C PHE A 107 18.63 -20.53 -14.12
N ALA A 108 19.49 -20.41 -13.11
CA ALA A 108 19.73 -19.18 -12.37
C ALA A 108 20.21 -18.05 -13.30
N ASP A 109 21.22 -18.31 -14.14
CA ASP A 109 21.77 -17.31 -15.06
C ASP A 109 20.74 -16.80 -16.08
N ARG A 110 19.92 -17.71 -16.62
CA ARG A 110 18.81 -17.36 -17.52
C ARG A 110 17.73 -16.56 -16.80
N SER A 111 17.34 -17.02 -15.60
CA SER A 111 16.30 -16.38 -14.79
C SER A 111 16.71 -14.99 -14.36
N GLU A 112 17.97 -14.76 -14.01
CA GLU A 112 18.51 -13.44 -13.70
C GLU A 112 18.36 -12.47 -14.89
N THR A 113 18.58 -12.97 -16.11
CA THR A 113 18.35 -12.19 -17.33
C THR A 113 16.88 -11.87 -17.54
N THR A 114 15.98 -12.83 -17.32
CA THR A 114 14.53 -12.61 -17.38
C THR A 114 14.07 -11.58 -16.34
N LEU A 115 14.56 -11.65 -15.10
CA LEU A 115 14.21 -10.69 -14.05
C LEU A 115 14.67 -9.27 -14.38
N ARG A 116 15.85 -9.10 -15.02
CA ARG A 116 16.29 -7.80 -15.55
C ARG A 116 15.33 -7.26 -16.61
N GLN A 117 14.88 -8.11 -17.53
CA GLN A 117 13.92 -7.74 -18.57
C GLN A 117 12.56 -7.35 -17.97
N LEU A 118 12.06 -8.13 -17.02
CA LEU A 118 10.82 -7.82 -16.29
C LEU A 118 10.94 -6.49 -15.54
N THR A 119 12.06 -6.25 -14.85
CA THR A 119 12.32 -4.98 -14.17
C THR A 119 12.26 -3.80 -15.13
N ALA A 120 12.88 -3.92 -16.30
CA ALA A 120 12.83 -2.90 -17.34
C ALA A 120 11.41 -2.69 -17.89
N ALA A 121 10.66 -3.79 -18.13
CA ALA A 121 9.29 -3.74 -18.62
C ALA A 121 8.34 -3.04 -17.63
N VAL A 122 8.47 -3.32 -16.33
CA VAL A 122 7.68 -2.67 -15.28
C VAL A 122 7.97 -1.17 -15.23
N ARG A 123 9.24 -0.76 -15.26
CA ARG A 123 9.64 0.66 -15.32
C ARG A 123 9.10 1.34 -16.57
N ALA A 124 9.14 0.68 -17.72
CA ALA A 124 8.58 1.21 -18.96
C ALA A 124 7.07 1.37 -18.89
N ALA A 125 6.37 0.41 -18.27
CA ALA A 125 4.92 0.45 -18.08
C ALA A 125 4.47 1.64 -17.22
N GLU A 126 5.29 2.11 -16.29
CA GLU A 126 4.93 3.26 -15.43
C GLU A 126 4.70 4.56 -16.22
N ARG A 127 5.33 4.70 -17.39
CA ARG A 127 5.15 5.84 -18.31
C ARG A 127 3.94 5.68 -19.25
N MET A 128 3.21 4.57 -19.16
CA MET A 128 2.04 4.32 -20.00
C MET A 128 0.73 4.84 -19.37
N PRO A 129 -0.30 5.12 -20.19
CA PRO A 129 -1.66 5.37 -19.72
C PRO A 129 -2.19 4.25 -18.84
N SER A 130 -3.17 4.55 -17.97
CA SER A 130 -3.61 3.66 -16.89
C SER A 130 -4.00 2.25 -17.34
N ALA A 131 -4.79 2.12 -18.40
CA ALA A 131 -5.23 0.84 -18.94
C ALA A 131 -4.05 0.00 -19.45
N ARG A 132 -3.19 0.61 -20.29
CA ARG A 132 -2.01 -0.06 -20.87
C ARG A 132 -0.98 -0.44 -19.81
N ARG A 133 -0.75 0.43 -18.83
CA ARG A 133 0.07 0.13 -17.67
C ARG A 133 -0.46 -1.09 -16.93
N ARG A 134 -1.74 -1.10 -16.53
CA ARG A 134 -2.31 -2.25 -15.79
C ARG A 134 -2.17 -3.56 -16.56
N ALA A 135 -2.41 -3.55 -17.87
CA ALA A 135 -2.21 -4.72 -18.73
C ALA A 135 -0.75 -5.18 -18.74
N ALA A 136 0.21 -4.26 -18.88
CA ALA A 136 1.64 -4.59 -18.86
C ALA A 136 2.11 -5.13 -17.51
N HIS A 137 1.66 -4.54 -16.39
CA HIS A 137 1.97 -5.06 -15.05
C HIS A 137 1.36 -6.45 -14.83
N LYS A 138 0.15 -6.70 -15.35
CA LYS A 138 -0.49 -8.02 -15.27
C LYS A 138 0.32 -9.07 -16.04
N ALA A 139 0.72 -8.76 -17.28
CA ALA A 139 1.52 -9.66 -18.10
C ALA A 139 2.89 -9.97 -17.45
N ALA A 140 3.59 -8.94 -16.96
CA ALA A 140 4.85 -9.13 -16.23
C ALA A 140 4.67 -9.92 -14.93
N GLY A 141 3.53 -9.75 -14.25
CA GLY A 141 3.16 -10.57 -13.08
C GLY A 141 2.99 -12.04 -13.43
N THR A 142 2.29 -12.36 -14.51
CA THR A 142 2.11 -13.75 -14.97
C THR A 142 3.43 -14.42 -15.34
N GLU A 143 4.31 -13.73 -16.09
CA GLU A 143 5.65 -14.27 -16.41
C GLU A 143 6.48 -14.52 -15.14
N LEU A 144 6.38 -13.61 -14.15
CA LEU A 144 7.05 -13.78 -12.87
C LEU A 144 6.48 -14.97 -12.09
N ASP A 145 5.16 -15.15 -12.06
CA ASP A 145 4.51 -16.30 -11.40
C ASP A 145 5.04 -17.63 -11.98
N GLU A 146 5.17 -17.74 -13.31
CA GLU A 146 5.71 -18.93 -13.99
C GLU A 146 7.19 -19.17 -13.71
N LEU A 147 7.99 -18.11 -13.55
CA LEU A 147 9.39 -18.21 -13.16
C LEU A 147 9.50 -18.66 -11.69
N GLU A 148 8.75 -18.05 -10.79
CA GLU A 148 8.71 -18.37 -9.36
C GLU A 148 8.28 -19.84 -9.14
N GLN A 149 7.29 -20.34 -9.86
CA GLN A 149 6.90 -21.76 -9.79
C GLN A 149 8.05 -22.71 -10.16
N ARG A 150 8.75 -22.43 -11.26
CA ARG A 150 9.92 -23.22 -11.69
C ARG A 150 11.06 -23.14 -10.68
N LEU A 151 11.26 -21.97 -10.07
CA LEU A 151 12.25 -21.75 -9.03
C LEU A 151 11.92 -22.58 -7.77
N LEU A 152 10.67 -22.55 -7.31
CA LEU A 152 10.21 -23.34 -6.15
C LEU A 152 10.43 -24.83 -6.36
N THR A 153 10.06 -25.36 -7.53
CA THR A 153 10.26 -26.76 -7.88
C THR A 153 11.75 -27.16 -7.82
N ARG A 154 12.67 -26.27 -8.21
CA ARG A 154 14.13 -26.51 -8.13
C ARG A 154 14.69 -26.37 -6.71
N LEU A 155 14.09 -25.51 -5.90
CA LEU A 155 14.39 -25.41 -4.48
C LEU A 155 13.84 -26.60 -3.68
N GLY A 156 12.95 -27.39 -4.27
CA GLY A 156 12.35 -28.58 -3.67
C GLY A 156 11.11 -28.30 -2.82
N LEU A 157 10.40 -27.20 -3.13
CA LEU A 157 9.14 -26.79 -2.50
C LEU A 157 7.93 -27.13 -3.38
#